data_AF-A0A6C8BTP7-F1
#
_entry.id   AF-A0A6C8BTP7-F1
#
_cell.length_a   1.000
_cell.length_b   1.000
_cell.length_c   1.000
_cell.angle_alpha   90.00
_cell.angle_beta   90.00
_cell.angle_gamma   90.00
#
_symmetry.space_group_name_H-M   'P 1'
#
loop_
_entity.id
_entity.type
_entity.pdbx_description
1 polymer ?
#
loop_
_entity_poly.entity_id
_entity_poly.type
_entity_poly.pdbx_seq_one_letter_code
_entity_poly.pdbx_strand_id
1 'polypeptide(L)'
;MKVCRSNYLEIVKIIPFSERRTCFCDFAKQNEIKIEKINYKNHISKKELRKAYKIYKSKPSGRNFFHEKKLIVKAFEDVEKFLMGEK
;
A
#
# COMPACT_ATOMS: atom_id res chain seq x y z
N MET A 1 -16.84 -18.05 -11.26
CA MET A 1 -15.42 -18.00 -10.83
C MET A 1 -15.35 -17.65 -9.35
N LYS A 2 -15.01 -18.61 -8.47
CA LYS A 2 -14.65 -18.31 -7.07
C LYS A 2 -13.33 -17.55 -7.10
N VAL A 3 -13.37 -16.23 -6.97
CA VAL A 3 -12.15 -15.45 -6.67
C VAL A 3 -11.66 -15.99 -5.33
N CYS A 4 -10.51 -16.67 -5.31
CA CYS A 4 -9.87 -17.10 -4.08
C CYS A 4 -9.58 -15.84 -3.25
N ARG A 5 -10.46 -15.56 -2.29
CA ARG A 5 -10.36 -14.45 -1.32
C ARG A 5 -9.03 -14.46 -0.57
N SER A 6 -8.32 -15.59 -0.58
CA SER A 6 -7.00 -15.81 0.02
C SER A 6 -5.89 -14.89 -0.51
N ASN A 7 -6.00 -14.37 -1.74
CA ASN A 7 -4.93 -13.57 -2.35
C ASN A 7 -5.03 -12.06 -2.11
N TYR A 8 -6.14 -11.60 -1.53
CA TYR A 8 -6.44 -10.19 -1.32
C TYR A 8 -6.35 -9.84 0.16
N LEU A 9 -5.53 -8.84 0.45
CA LEU A 9 -5.23 -8.36 1.80
C LEU A 9 -5.98 -7.07 2.06
N GLU A 10 -6.66 -6.98 3.20
CA GLU A 10 -7.28 -5.74 3.65
C GLU A 10 -6.21 -4.68 3.93
N ILE A 11 -6.27 -3.53 3.25
CA ILE A 11 -5.28 -2.45 3.42
C ILE A 11 -5.25 -1.94 4.87
N VAL A 12 -6.39 -1.95 5.57
CA VAL A 12 -6.48 -1.55 6.99
C VAL A 12 -5.63 -2.43 7.92
N LYS A 13 -5.42 -3.70 7.57
CA LYS A 13 -4.57 -4.62 8.35
C LYS A 13 -3.08 -4.39 8.11
N ILE A 14 -2.73 -3.81 6.96
CA ILE A 14 -1.35 -3.48 6.60
C ILE A 14 -1.01 -2.07 7.12
N ILE A 15 -1.88 -1.11 6.86
CA ILE A 15 -1.70 0.31 7.17
C ILE A 15 -2.86 0.74 8.09
N PRO A 16 -2.66 0.75 9.42
CA PRO A 16 -3.75 0.95 10.38
C PRO A 16 -4.22 2.41 10.51
N PHE A 17 -3.41 3.39 10.10
CA PHE A 17 -3.75 4.81 10.18
C PHE A 17 -4.46 5.30 8.92
N SER A 18 -5.58 6.02 9.07
CA SER A 18 -6.41 6.52 7.96
C SER A 18 -5.66 7.45 7.03
N GLU A 19 -4.92 8.42 7.55
CA GLU A 19 -4.15 9.40 6.76
C GLU A 19 -3.11 8.70 5.86
N ARG A 20 -2.40 7.72 6.42
CA ARG A 20 -1.41 6.92 5.69
C ARG A 20 -2.07 6.07 4.61
N ARG A 21 -3.25 5.51 4.90
CA ARG A 21 -4.02 4.75 3.90
C ARG A 21 -4.46 5.63 2.75
N THR A 22 -4.92 6.84 3.01
CA THR A 22 -5.31 7.78 1.96
C THR A 22 -4.12 8.06 1.05
N CYS A 23 -2.96 8.43 1.62
CA CYS A 23 -1.74 8.63 0.84
C CYS A 23 -1.32 7.39 0.05
N PHE A 24 -1.43 6.19 0.65
CA PHE A 24 -1.12 4.94 -0.03
C PHE A 24 -2.08 4.67 -1.20
N CYS A 25 -3.38 4.87 -1.01
CA CYS A 25 -4.39 4.71 -2.06
C CYS A 25 -4.18 5.70 -3.21
N ASP A 26 -3.86 6.95 -2.90
CA ASP A 26 -3.55 7.97 -3.90
C ASP A 26 -2.29 7.61 -4.68
N PHE A 27 -1.24 7.15 -3.99
CA PHE A 27 -0.05 6.59 -4.64
C PHE A 27 -0.42 5.39 -5.53
N ALA A 28 -1.24 4.46 -5.05
CA ALA A 28 -1.64 3.31 -5.84
C ALA A 28 -2.36 3.74 -7.12
N LYS A 29 -3.28 4.70 -7.01
CA LYS A 29 -4.01 5.28 -8.15
C LYS A 29 -3.07 5.96 -9.15
N GLN A 30 -2.09 6.73 -8.68
CA GLN A 30 -1.10 7.41 -9.53
C GLN A 30 -0.16 6.45 -10.26
N ASN A 31 0.07 5.25 -9.74
CA ASN A 31 1.01 4.28 -10.32
C ASN A 31 0.28 3.04 -10.89
N GLU A 32 -1.01 3.17 -11.21
CA GLU A 32 -1.84 2.14 -11.84
C GLU A 32 -1.80 0.79 -11.10
N ILE A 33 -1.92 0.87 -9.78
CA ILE A 33 -1.93 -0.28 -8.88
C ILE A 33 -3.38 -0.61 -8.54
N LYS A 34 -3.75 -1.87 -8.74
CA LYS A 34 -5.15 -2.29 -8.55
C LYS A 34 -5.47 -2.47 -7.07
N ILE A 35 -6.40 -1.63 -6.60
CA ILE A 35 -7.08 -1.78 -5.31
C ILE A 35 -8.52 -2.16 -5.58
N GLU A 36 -8.99 -3.22 -4.93
CA GLU A 36 -10.36 -3.69 -5.04
C GLU A 36 -11.17 -3.33 -3.80
N LYS A 37 -12.42 -2.92 -4.00
CA LYS A 37 -13.35 -2.67 -2.90
C LYS A 37 -14.21 -3.91 -2.70
N ILE A 38 -13.94 -4.65 -1.62
CA ILE A 38 -14.67 -5.87 -1.25
C ILE A 38 -15.33 -5.59 0.10
N ASN A 39 -16.65 -5.78 0.19
CA ASN A 39 -17.44 -5.50 1.40
C ASN A 39 -17.16 -4.09 1.98
N TYR A 40 -17.19 -3.08 1.11
CA TYR A 40 -16.90 -1.67 1.45
C TYR A 40 -15.46 -1.36 1.92
N LYS A 41 -14.59 -2.36 2.02
CA LYS A 41 -13.19 -2.20 2.45
C LYS A 41 -12.23 -2.30 1.27
N ASN A 42 -11.15 -1.51 1.34
CA ASN A 42 -10.09 -1.56 0.34
C ASN A 42 -9.20 -2.77 0.57
N HIS A 43 -9.03 -3.55 -0.48
CA HIS A 43 -8.20 -4.74 -0.54
C HIS A 43 -7.17 -4.59 -1.66
N ILE A 44 -6.00 -5.21 -1.46
CA ILE A 44 -4.93 -5.23 -2.45
C ILE A 44 -4.39 -6.65 -2.56
N SER A 45 -4.10 -7.10 -3.78
CA SER A 45 -3.46 -8.40 -3.94
C SER A 45 -2.00 -8.33 -3.48
N LYS A 46 -1.43 -9.44 -3.00
CA LYS A 46 -0.01 -9.49 -2.59
C LYS A 46 0.94 -9.12 -3.74
N LYS A 47 0.58 -9.43 -4.98
CA LYS A 47 1.33 -9.06 -6.20
C LYS A 47 1.35 -7.54 -6.39
N GLU A 48 0.18 -6.90 -6.31
CA GLU A 48 0.04 -5.44 -6.45
C GLU A 48 0.70 -4.70 -5.28
N LEU A 49 0.63 -5.23 -4.05
CA LEU A 49 1.32 -4.68 -2.89
C LEU A 49 2.85 -4.67 -3.08
N ARG A 50 3.42 -5.78 -3.56
CA ARG A 50 4.86 -5.86 -3.88
C ARG A 50 5.24 -4.92 -5.04
N LYS A 51 4.38 -4.76 -6.04
CA LYS A 51 4.57 -3.79 -7.13
C LYS A 51 4.61 -2.37 -6.58
N ALA A 52 3.69 -2.00 -5.69
CA ALA A 52 3.66 -0.69 -5.02
C ALA A 52 4.96 -0.41 -4.28
N TYR A 53 5.40 -1.38 -3.48
CA TYR A 53 6.63 -1.28 -2.70
C TYR A 53 7.88 -1.10 -3.59
N LYS A 54 7.97 -1.85 -4.70
CA LYS A 54 9.07 -1.72 -5.67
C LYS A 54 9.09 -0.34 -6.33
N ILE A 55 7.95 0.16 -6.79
CA ILE A 55 7.83 1.49 -7.42
C ILE A 55 8.21 2.58 -6.42
N TYR A 56 7.80 2.44 -5.16
CA TYR A 56 8.17 3.38 -4.11
C TYR A 56 9.69 3.40 -3.88
N LYS A 57 10.33 2.24 -3.72
CA LYS A 57 11.79 2.13 -3.53
C LYS A 57 12.59 2.57 -4.76
N SER A 58 12.04 2.45 -5.97
CA SER A 58 12.73 2.85 -7.21
C SER A 58 12.69 4.35 -7.49
N LYS A 59 11.80 5.11 -6.84
CA LYS A 59 11.80 6.57 -6.99
C LYS A 59 13.01 7.13 -6.24
N PRO A 60 13.88 7.94 -6.90
CA PRO A 60 14.99 8.57 -6.21
C PRO A 60 14.40 9.40 -5.07
N SER A 61 14.89 9.16 -3.86
CA SER A 61 14.45 9.83 -2.64
C SER A 61 14.84 11.30 -2.69
N GLY A 62 14.09 12.09 -3.46
CA GLY A 62 14.11 13.55 -3.39
C GLY A 62 13.62 13.93 -2.00
N ARG A 63 14.55 14.13 -1.08
CA ARG A 63 14.36 14.59 0.30
C ARG A 63 13.77 16.01 0.27
N ASN A 64 12.49 16.16 -0.05
CA ASN A 64 11.76 17.41 0.19
C ASN A 64 10.79 17.20 1.36
N PHE A 65 11.00 17.97 2.42
CA PHE A 65 10.38 17.88 3.74
C PHE A 65 8.93 18.39 3.77
N PHE A 66 8.03 17.87 2.92
CA PHE A 66 6.60 18.16 3.00
C PHE A 66 5.86 17.11 3.84
N HIS A 67 4.84 17.54 4.59
CA HIS A 67 4.06 16.71 5.52
C HIS A 67 3.51 15.43 4.85
N GLU A 68 3.02 15.54 3.62
CA GLU A 68 2.53 14.41 2.82
C GLU A 68 3.63 13.39 2.50
N LYS A 69 4.88 13.83 2.30
CA LYS A 69 6.01 12.90 2.13
C LYS A 69 6.30 12.11 3.41
N LYS A 70 5.99 12.65 4.60
CA LYS A 70 6.15 11.91 5.86
C LYS A 70 5.09 10.81 6.00
N LEU A 71 3.85 11.08 5.59
CA LEU A 71 2.76 10.11 5.65
C LEU A 71 2.98 8.94 4.69
N ILE A 72 3.40 9.22 3.45
CA ILE A 72 3.68 8.15 2.48
C ILE A 72 4.88 7.30 2.89
N VAL A 73 5.94 7.90 3.45
CA VAL A 73 7.08 7.15 3.99
C VAL A 73 6.62 6.19 5.09
N LYS A 74 5.87 6.69 6.08
CA LYS A 74 5.32 5.85 7.15
C LYS A 74 4.37 4.78 6.64
N ALA A 75 3.57 5.08 5.62
CA ALA A 75 2.70 4.08 4.99
C ALA A 75 3.52 2.93 4.40
N PHE A 76 4.65 3.23 3.74
CA PHE A 76 5.54 2.22 3.19
C PHE A 76 6.41 1.51 4.24
N GLU A 77 6.68 2.13 5.39
CA GLU A 77 7.25 1.43 6.57
C GLU A 77 6.28 0.37 7.11
N ASP A 78 4.99 0.69 7.21
CA ASP A 78 3.96 -0.26 7.63
C ASP A 78 3.86 -1.45 6.63
N VAL A 79 3.93 -1.15 5.32
CA VAL A 79 3.98 -2.18 4.27
C VAL A 79 5.26 -3.03 4.34
N GLU A 80 6.43 -2.42 4.58
CA GLU A 80 7.71 -3.13 4.71
C GLU A 80 7.69 -4.08 5.91
N LYS A 81 7.18 -3.64 7.06
CA LYS A 81 6.97 -4.47 8.25
C LYS A 81 6.05 -5.65 7.97
N PHE A 82 4.92 -5.42 7.29
CA PHE A 82 4.00 -6.49 6.91
C PHE A 82 4.69 -7.52 6.00
N LEU A 83 5.41 -7.07 4.97
CA LEU A 83 6.11 -7.95 4.04
C LEU A 83 7.27 -8.72 4.69
N MET A 84 7.94 -8.14 5.69
CA MET A 84 9.01 -8.80 6.44
C MET A 84 8.49 -9.76 7.51
N GLY A 85 7.33 -9.49 8.12
CA GLY A 85 6.70 -10.39 9.09
C GLY A 85 6.06 -11.65 8.47
N GLU A 86 5.99 -11.74 7.14
CA GLU A 86 5.57 -12.93 6.39
C GLU A 86 6.74 -13.85 5.97
N LYS A 87 8.00 -13.55 6.37
CA LYS A 87 9.14 -14.46 6.18
C LYS A 87 9.16 -15.56 7.23
#